data_AF-B7PMB4-F1
#
_entry.id   AF-B7PMB4-F1
#
_cell.length_a   1.000
_cell.length_b   1.000
_cell.length_c   1.000
_cell.angle_alpha   90.00
_cell.angle_beta   90.00
_cell.angle_gamma   90.00
#
_symmetry.space_group_name_H-M   'P 1'
#
loop_
_entity.id
_entity.type
_entity.pdbx_description
1 polymer ?
#
loop_
_entity_poly.entity_id
_entity_poly.type
_entity_poly.pdbx_seq_one_letter_code
_entity_poly.pdbx_strand_id
1 'polypeptide(L)'
;MVLRSLAKFWLCSSLEEKADCPLDLKCDTSVLHEPSAIALSVELAKFEDAVFGALVELEPCIVVQYLYSLSHAIGRANKTLIVKNHDTTVSSARLLLFHAARLTLSQGLKLLGIPPLNKM
;
A
#
# COMPACT_ATOMS: atom_id res chain seq x y z
N MET A 1 -12.60 11.65 8.16
CA MET A 1 -12.17 11.14 6.85
C MET A 1 -10.74 10.58 6.87
N VAL A 2 -9.77 11.32 7.44
CA VAL A 2 -8.39 10.85 7.69
C VAL A 2 -8.32 9.57 8.55
N LEU A 3 -9.18 9.43 9.57
CA LEU A 3 -9.25 8.24 10.44
C LEU A 3 -9.42 6.90 9.70
N ARG A 4 -10.10 6.86 8.54
CA ARG A 4 -10.28 5.59 7.79
C ARG A 4 -9.04 5.17 7.00
N SER A 5 -8.25 6.12 6.50
CA SER A 5 -6.92 5.82 5.94
C SER A 5 -5.93 5.42 7.02
N LEU A 6 -6.04 6.03 8.21
CA LEU A 6 -5.21 5.67 9.37
C LEU A 6 -5.50 4.25 9.88
N ALA A 7 -6.76 3.81 9.89
CA ALA A 7 -7.11 2.42 10.22
C ALA A 7 -6.52 1.38 9.25
N LYS A 8 -6.36 1.73 7.96
CA LYS A 8 -5.70 0.86 6.98
C LYS A 8 -4.18 0.91 7.09
N PHE A 9 -3.63 2.06 7.51
CA PHE A 9 -2.22 2.19 7.88
C PHE A 9 -1.87 1.26 9.04
N TRP A 10 -2.73 1.21 10.07
CA TRP A 10 -2.61 0.26 11.19
C TRP A 10 -2.68 -1.20 10.74
N LEU A 11 -3.60 -1.52 9.82
CA LEU A 11 -3.78 -2.88 9.31
C LEU A 11 -2.50 -3.43 8.66
N CYS A 12 -1.79 -2.57 7.91
CA CYS A 12 -0.56 -2.97 7.23
C CYS A 12 0.62 -3.16 8.20
N SER A 13 0.76 -2.31 9.23
CA SER A 13 1.74 -2.54 10.31
C SER A 13 1.44 -3.82 11.10
N SER A 14 0.16 -4.14 11.34
CA SER A 14 -0.21 -5.38 12.03
C SER A 14 0.08 -6.64 11.19
N LEU A 15 0.07 -6.54 9.85
CA LEU A 15 0.42 -7.65 8.97
C LEU A 15 1.91 -7.96 9.02
N GLU A 16 2.78 -6.95 9.06
CA GLU A 16 4.23 -7.15 9.17
C GLU A 16 4.64 -7.69 10.53
N GLU A 17 3.97 -7.24 11.61
CA GLU A 17 4.26 -7.70 12.97
C GLU A 17 3.72 -9.13 13.23
N LYS A 18 2.71 -9.56 12.45
CA LYS A 18 2.11 -10.92 12.54
C LYS A 18 2.61 -11.89 11.47
N ALA A 19 3.38 -11.42 10.51
CA ALA A 19 4.00 -12.29 9.53
C ALA A 19 5.29 -12.85 10.13
N ASP A 20 5.27 -14.15 10.42
CA ASP A 20 6.44 -14.91 10.89
C ASP A 20 7.45 -15.16 9.74
N CYS A 21 7.51 -14.25 8.76
CA CYS A 21 8.30 -14.39 7.55
C CYS A 21 9.17 -13.14 7.36
N PRO A 22 10.48 -13.30 7.09
CA PRO A 22 11.35 -12.16 6.84
C PRO A 22 10.88 -11.41 5.58
N LEU A 23 10.94 -10.08 5.64
CA LEU A 23 10.80 -9.21 4.48
C LEU A 23 11.98 -9.47 3.53
N ASP A 24 11.80 -10.30 2.52
CA ASP A 24 12.81 -10.49 1.48
C ASP A 24 12.49 -9.59 0.27
N LEU A 25 13.42 -8.69 -0.03
CA LEU A 25 13.34 -7.78 -1.17
C LEU A 25 13.62 -8.51 -2.50
N LYS A 26 14.11 -9.76 -2.43
CA LYS A 26 14.37 -10.63 -3.59
C LYS A 26 13.29 -11.69 -3.82
N CYS A 27 12.12 -11.58 -3.18
CA CYS A 27 11.01 -12.49 -3.43
C CYS A 27 10.63 -12.55 -4.92
N ASP A 28 10.31 -13.75 -5.39
CA ASP A 28 9.74 -13.97 -6.72
C ASP A 28 8.33 -13.35 -6.80
N THR A 29 8.25 -12.14 -7.35
CA THR A 29 6.97 -11.45 -7.61
C THR A 29 6.18 -12.08 -8.75
N SER A 30 6.83 -12.94 -9.55
CA SER A 30 6.24 -13.76 -10.63
C SER A 30 5.08 -14.63 -10.15
N VAL A 31 5.02 -14.93 -8.85
CA VAL A 31 3.99 -15.80 -8.26
C VAL A 31 2.65 -15.06 -8.04
N LEU A 32 2.63 -13.72 -8.09
CA LEU A 32 1.40 -12.93 -7.94
C LEU A 32 0.62 -12.83 -9.27
N HIS A 33 -0.17 -13.85 -9.57
CA HIS A 33 -1.07 -13.84 -10.73
C HIS A 33 -2.48 -13.31 -10.43
N GLU A 34 -2.76 -12.98 -9.18
CA GLU A 34 -4.11 -12.62 -8.74
C GLU A 34 -4.50 -11.23 -9.26
N PRO A 35 -5.74 -11.06 -9.77
CA PRO A 35 -6.18 -9.78 -10.33
C PRO A 35 -6.17 -8.66 -9.29
N SER A 36 -6.43 -8.97 -8.02
CA SER A 36 -6.34 -8.01 -6.92
C SER A 36 -4.91 -7.53 -6.67
N ALA A 37 -3.91 -8.40 -6.83
CA ALA A 37 -2.51 -8.03 -6.66
C ALA A 37 -2.07 -7.10 -7.79
N ILE A 38 -2.36 -7.49 -9.05
CA ILE A 38 -2.06 -6.69 -10.24
C ILE A 38 -2.73 -5.31 -10.14
N ALA A 39 -4.00 -5.25 -9.73
CA ALA A 39 -4.71 -3.99 -9.57
C ALA A 39 -4.05 -3.08 -8.52
N LEU A 40 -3.53 -3.64 -7.43
CA LEU A 40 -2.79 -2.88 -6.41
C LEU A 40 -1.44 -2.38 -6.95
N SER A 41 -0.70 -3.23 -7.67
CA SER A 41 0.57 -2.87 -8.32
C SER A 41 0.39 -1.74 -9.34
N VAL A 42 -0.65 -1.82 -10.16
CA VAL A 42 -1.00 -0.76 -11.12
C VAL A 42 -1.37 0.53 -10.38
N GLU A 43 -2.11 0.45 -9.28
CA GLU A 43 -2.43 1.63 -8.49
C GLU A 43 -1.17 2.26 -7.88
N LEU A 44 -0.20 1.46 -7.42
CA LEU A 44 1.08 1.95 -6.91
C LEU A 44 1.89 2.70 -7.97
N ALA A 45 1.90 2.20 -9.21
CA ALA A 45 2.63 2.83 -10.32
C ALA A 45 2.11 4.25 -10.63
N LYS A 46 0.82 4.53 -10.37
CA LYS A 46 0.23 5.86 -10.59
C LYS A 46 0.66 6.92 -9.59
N PHE A 47 1.45 6.57 -8.57
CA PHE A 47 1.91 7.55 -7.59
C PHE A 47 2.70 8.69 -8.23
N GLU A 48 3.61 8.37 -9.14
CA GLU A 48 4.46 9.36 -9.81
C GLU A 48 3.61 10.31 -10.67
N ASP A 49 2.66 9.75 -11.44
CA ASP A 49 1.71 10.52 -12.25
C ASP A 49 0.85 11.46 -11.38
N ALA A 50 0.38 10.98 -10.23
CA ALA A 50 -0.41 11.79 -9.30
C ALA A 50 0.40 12.94 -8.69
N VAL A 51 1.67 12.70 -8.36
CA VAL A 51 2.58 13.73 -7.84
C VAL A 51 2.92 14.74 -8.93
N PHE A 52 3.19 14.28 -10.16
CA PHE A 52 3.46 15.16 -11.28
C PHE A 52 2.24 16.00 -11.66
N GLY A 53 1.05 15.40 -11.72
CA GLY A 53 -0.20 16.12 -11.98
C GLY A 53 -0.48 17.19 -10.92
N ALA A 54 -0.25 16.87 -9.64
CA ALA A 54 -0.36 17.84 -8.55
C ALA A 54 0.62 19.01 -8.68
N LEU A 55 1.83 18.76 -9.21
CA LEU A 55 2.81 19.81 -9.46
C LEU A 55 2.41 20.69 -10.65
N VAL A 56 1.92 20.09 -11.74
CA VAL A 56 1.52 20.82 -12.96
C VAL A 56 0.31 21.72 -12.69
N GLU A 57 -0.73 21.18 -12.04
CA GLU A 57 -1.96 21.92 -11.74
C GLU A 57 -1.83 22.78 -10.47
N LEU A 58 -0.73 22.64 -9.72
CA LEU A 58 -0.51 23.27 -8.41
C LEU A 58 -1.62 22.95 -7.38
N GLU A 59 -2.27 21.79 -7.53
CA GLU A 59 -3.36 21.35 -6.68
C GLU A 59 -2.99 20.12 -5.83
N PRO A 60 -2.79 20.26 -4.50
CA PRO A 60 -2.49 19.13 -3.62
C PRO A 60 -3.67 18.15 -3.47
N CYS A 61 -4.88 18.57 -3.86
CA CYS A 61 -6.08 17.74 -3.88
C CYS A 61 -5.89 16.47 -4.72
N ILE A 62 -5.11 16.55 -5.81
CA ILE A 62 -4.82 15.41 -6.70
C ILE A 62 -4.13 14.28 -5.93
N VAL A 63 -3.12 14.62 -5.12
CA VAL A 63 -2.41 13.65 -4.26
C VAL A 63 -3.36 13.08 -3.20
N VAL A 64 -4.19 13.90 -2.58
CA VAL A 64 -5.18 13.44 -1.58
C VAL A 64 -6.16 12.43 -2.19
N GLN A 65 -6.65 12.70 -3.40
CA GLN A 65 -7.59 11.83 -4.11
C GLN A 65 -6.93 10.51 -4.52
N TYR A 66 -5.68 10.55 -4.95
CA TYR A 66 -4.86 9.35 -5.18
C TYR A 66 -4.71 8.53 -3.89
N LEU A 67 -4.29 9.14 -2.78
CA LEU A 67 -4.10 8.44 -1.50
C LEU A 67 -5.40 7.81 -0.98
N TYR A 68 -6.54 8.45 -1.24
CA TYR A 68 -7.85 7.90 -0.92
C TYR A 68 -8.18 6.66 -1.76
N SER A 69 -7.89 6.71 -3.06
CA SER A 69 -8.08 5.60 -4.00
C SER A 69 -7.17 4.41 -3.65
N LEU A 70 -5.88 4.67 -3.39
CA LEU A 70 -4.90 3.69 -2.96
C LEU A 70 -5.32 3.02 -1.64
N SER A 71 -5.77 3.81 -0.66
CA SER A 71 -6.31 3.30 0.60
C SER A 71 -7.48 2.33 0.36
N HIS A 72 -8.40 2.63 -0.55
CA HIS A 72 -9.48 1.69 -0.90
C HIS A 72 -8.98 0.44 -1.62
N ALA A 73 -8.01 0.57 -2.52
CA ALA A 73 -7.38 -0.57 -3.18
C ALA A 73 -6.73 -1.52 -2.17
N ILE A 74 -5.96 -1.00 -1.21
CA ILE A 74 -5.35 -1.80 -0.11
C ILE A 74 -6.42 -2.51 0.71
N GLY A 75 -7.50 -1.80 1.08
CA GLY A 75 -8.59 -2.38 1.86
C GLY A 75 -9.32 -3.52 1.12
N ARG A 76 -9.48 -3.41 -0.20
CA ARG A 76 -10.04 -4.49 -1.03
C ARG A 76 -9.05 -5.65 -1.16
N ALA A 77 -7.80 -5.35 -1.48
CA ALA A 77 -6.75 -6.33 -1.64
C ALA A 77 -6.53 -7.14 -0.36
N ASN A 78 -6.57 -6.54 0.81
CA ASN A 78 -6.42 -7.25 2.08
C ASN A 78 -7.56 -8.25 2.35
N LYS A 79 -8.78 -7.99 1.87
CA LYS A 79 -9.89 -8.93 2.00
C LYS A 79 -9.73 -10.14 1.07
N THR A 80 -9.10 -9.95 -0.09
CA THR A 80 -8.93 -10.98 -1.10
C THR A 80 -7.61 -11.74 -0.97
N LEU A 81 -6.53 -11.04 -0.63
CA LEU A 81 -5.16 -11.55 -0.51
C LEU A 81 -4.87 -11.81 0.97
N ILE A 82 -5.25 -13.00 1.43
CA ILE A 82 -4.95 -13.44 2.78
C ILE A 82 -3.47 -13.85 2.82
N VAL A 83 -2.68 -13.19 3.66
CA VAL A 83 -1.24 -13.47 3.81
C VAL A 83 -0.97 -14.64 4.79
N LYS A 84 -1.97 -15.02 5.59
CA LYS A 84 -1.87 -16.11 6.57
C LYS A 84 -2.21 -17.47 5.95
N ASN A 85 -1.51 -18.52 6.39
CA ASN A 85 -1.74 -19.93 6.04
C ASN A 85 -1.46 -20.33 4.57
N HIS A 86 -0.61 -19.60 3.86
CA HIS A 86 -0.17 -19.95 2.51
C HIS A 86 1.31 -20.32 2.48
N ASP A 87 1.76 -20.87 1.35
CA ASP A 87 3.17 -21.13 1.06
C ASP A 87 4.02 -19.88 1.35
N THR A 88 5.20 -20.08 1.92
CA THR A 88 6.08 -18.99 2.38
C THR A 88 6.51 -18.07 1.22
N THR A 89 6.61 -18.61 0.00
CA THR A 89 6.96 -17.85 -1.21
C THR A 89 5.85 -16.88 -1.62
N VAL A 90 4.60 -17.35 -1.67
CA VAL A 90 3.43 -16.52 -2.01
C VAL A 90 3.16 -15.48 -0.91
N SER A 91 3.28 -15.90 0.35
CA SER A 91 3.01 -15.05 1.51
C SER A 91 4.00 -13.89 1.60
N SER A 92 5.29 -14.16 1.39
CA SER A 92 6.34 -13.14 1.39
C SER A 92 6.16 -12.12 0.26
N ALA A 93 5.83 -12.58 -0.95
CA ALA A 93 5.61 -11.70 -2.09
C ALA A 93 4.33 -10.83 -1.94
N ARG A 94 3.25 -11.37 -1.36
CA ARG A 94 2.06 -10.57 -0.98
C ARG A 94 2.39 -9.54 0.10
N LEU A 95 3.19 -9.93 1.10
CA LEU A 95 3.63 -9.04 2.17
C LEU A 95 4.45 -7.88 1.60
N LEU A 96 5.38 -8.15 0.68
CA LEU A 96 6.17 -7.14 -0.02
C LEU A 96 5.28 -6.11 -0.76
N LEU A 97 4.22 -6.57 -1.42
CA LEU A 97 3.26 -5.68 -2.09
C LEU A 97 2.55 -4.74 -1.10
N PHE A 98 2.09 -5.28 0.04
CA PHE A 98 1.47 -4.46 1.09
C PHE A 98 2.48 -3.50 1.73
N HIS A 99 3.73 -3.94 1.94
CA HIS A 99 4.82 -3.11 2.43
C HIS A 99 5.06 -1.90 1.51
N ALA A 100 5.19 -2.13 0.20
CA ALA A 100 5.35 -1.08 -0.79
C ALA A 100 4.15 -0.10 -0.81
N ALA A 101 2.94 -0.63 -0.66
CA ALA A 101 1.72 0.19 -0.58
C ALA A 101 1.72 1.11 0.66
N ARG A 102 2.19 0.60 1.80
CA ARG A 102 2.33 1.39 3.03
C ARG A 102 3.39 2.48 2.88
N LEU A 103 4.55 2.17 2.31
CA LEU A 103 5.60 3.15 2.07
C LEU A 103 5.09 4.29 1.18
N THR A 104 4.41 3.95 0.09
CA THR A 104 3.82 4.92 -0.84
C THR A 104 2.80 5.83 -0.16
N LEU A 105 1.90 5.25 0.66
CA LEU A 105 0.97 6.02 1.50
C LEU A 105 1.70 6.97 2.46
N SER A 106 2.75 6.47 3.13
CA SER A 106 3.52 7.28 4.07
C SER A 106 4.22 8.45 3.38
N GLN A 107 4.73 8.22 2.16
CA GLN A 107 5.42 9.24 1.38
C GLN A 107 4.44 10.30 0.88
N GLY A 108 3.25 9.90 0.39
CA GLY A 108 2.23 10.86 -0.01
C GLY A 108 1.69 11.69 1.15
N LEU A 109 1.54 11.11 2.35
CA LEU A 109 1.15 11.87 3.54
C LEU A 109 2.24 12.87 3.96
N LYS A 110 3.53 12.46 3.92
CA LYS A 110 4.66 13.35 4.16
C LYS A 110 4.71 14.50 3.16
N LEU A 111 4.43 14.24 1.87
CA LEU A 111 4.37 15.26 0.83
C LEU A 111 3.32 16.34 1.14
N LEU A 112 2.21 15.95 1.76
CA LEU A 112 1.15 16.86 2.22
C LEU A 112 1.44 17.52 3.57
N GLY A 113 2.60 17.27 4.19
CA GLY A 113 2.97 17.79 5.50
C GLY A 113 2.27 17.08 6.67
N ILE A 114 1.62 15.94 6.43
CA ILE A 114 0.95 15.15 7.47
C ILE A 114 1.92 14.07 7.95
N PRO A 115 2.33 14.07 9.24
CA PRO A 115 3.20 13.03 9.76
C PRO A 115 2.45 11.68 9.72
N PRO A 116 3.01 10.63 9.08
CA PRO A 116 2.38 9.32 9.06
C PRO A 116 2.35 8.76 10.49
N LEU A 117 1.17 8.38 10.97
CA LEU A 117 1.04 7.77 12.30
C LEU A 117 1.64 6.38 12.32
N ASN A 118 2.72 6.22 13.09
CA ASN A 118 3.46 4.97 13.15
C ASN A 118 2.71 3.88 13.94
N LYS A 119 1.87 4.28 14.91
CA LYS A 119 0.99 3.42 15.71
C LYS A 119 -0.25 4.22 16.13
N MET A 120 -1.43 3.59 16.04
CA MET A 120 -2.66 4.01 16.71
C MET A 120 -3.05 2.92 17.70
#